data_AF-A0AAU8FHL6-F1
#
_entry.id   AF-A0AAU8FHL6-F1
#
_cell.length_a   1.000
_cell.length_b   1.000
_cell.length_c   1.000
_cell.angle_alpha   90.00
_cell.angle_beta   90.00
_cell.angle_gamma   90.00
#
_symmetry.space_group_name_H-M   'P 1'
#
loop_
_entity.id
_entity.type
_entity.pdbx_description
1 polymer ?
#
loop_
_entity_poly.entity_id
_entity_poly.type
_entity_poly.pdbx_seq_one_letter_code
_entity_poly.pdbx_strand_id
1 'polypeptide(L)'
;MDPFVAEIRIFPFNFAPKGWAWCDGQILPLSQNTALFSLLGTTYGGNGKSTFALPDLQGSAPMHPGQGPGLSLHDLGEAGGSETVSLINSEIPFHNHQIRAVAEPADLKTPGGYSLAASTQGKVYASGAPNTQMAPNQIAPAGGSLPHNNMMPYLTVYFCIALQGVFPPRG
;
A
#
# COMPACT_ATOMS: atom_id res chain seq x y z
N MET A 1 -19.89 19.66 25.33
CA MET A 1 -20.85 19.31 24.27
C MET A 1 -20.82 17.80 24.17
N ASP A 2 -21.96 17.15 24.35
CA ASP A 2 -22.05 15.69 24.31
C ASP A 2 -21.84 15.19 22.87
N PRO A 3 -21.10 14.09 22.64
CA PRO A 3 -20.90 13.54 21.31
C PRO A 3 -22.20 12.97 20.76
N PHE A 4 -22.28 12.77 19.44
CA PHE A 4 -23.34 11.95 18.88
C PHE A 4 -23.04 10.46 19.11
N VAL A 5 -24.07 9.64 19.33
CA VAL A 5 -23.91 8.19 19.30
C VAL A 5 -23.38 7.79 17.93
N ALA A 6 -22.44 6.83 17.89
CA ALA A 6 -21.72 6.39 16.69
C ALA A 6 -20.74 7.41 16.08
N GLU A 7 -20.49 8.54 16.74
CA GLU A 7 -19.48 9.49 16.28
C GLU A 7 -18.07 8.90 16.41
N ILE A 8 -17.30 8.94 15.33
CA ILE A 8 -15.89 8.52 15.32
C ILE A 8 -14.99 9.74 15.46
N ARG A 9 -14.03 9.67 16.38
CA ARG A 9 -13.01 10.72 16.58
C ARG A 9 -11.62 10.12 16.69
N ILE A 10 -10.65 10.96 16.39
CA ILE A 10 -9.23 10.68 16.54
C ILE A 10 -8.77 11.10 17.92
N PHE A 11 -8.03 10.23 18.60
CA PHE A 11 -7.45 10.44 19.91
C PHE A 11 -5.93 10.18 19.88
N PRO A 12 -5.12 11.04 20.52
CA PRO A 12 -3.67 10.87 20.56
C PRO A 12 -3.19 9.94 21.70
N PHE A 13 -4.08 9.47 22.57
CA PHE A 13 -3.76 8.71 23.78
C PHE A 13 -4.27 7.26 23.69
N ASN A 14 -3.56 6.36 24.35
CA ASN A 14 -3.69 4.90 24.23
C ASN A 14 -4.81 4.27 25.08
N PHE A 15 -5.91 4.97 25.27
CA PHE A 15 -7.09 4.45 25.97
C PHE A 15 -8.36 5.05 25.40
N ALA A 16 -9.46 4.29 25.42
CA ALA A 16 -10.77 4.85 25.09
C ALA A 16 -11.34 5.56 26.33
N PRO A 17 -11.74 6.83 26.24
CA PRO A 17 -12.42 7.52 27.34
C PRO A 17 -13.72 6.81 27.72
N LYS A 18 -14.24 7.10 28.91
CA LYS A 18 -15.54 6.58 29.33
C LYS A 18 -16.63 6.96 28.32
N GLY A 19 -17.44 5.98 27.91
CA GLY A 19 -18.49 6.16 26.91
C GLY A 19 -18.00 6.05 25.46
N TRP A 20 -16.72 5.76 25.25
CA TRP A 20 -16.12 5.49 23.96
C TRP A 20 -15.56 4.08 23.91
N ALA A 21 -15.34 3.59 22.71
CA ALA A 21 -14.59 2.36 22.51
C ALA A 21 -13.74 2.45 21.24
N TRP A 22 -12.75 1.58 21.13
CA TRP A 22 -11.86 1.55 19.98
C TRP A 22 -12.59 1.05 18.74
N CYS A 23 -12.21 1.57 17.58
CA CYS A 23 -12.60 1.04 16.28
C CYS A 23 -11.72 -0.16 15.91
N ASP A 24 -11.81 -1.24 16.69
CA ASP A 24 -11.03 -2.48 16.56
C ASP A 24 -11.89 -3.69 16.16
N GLY A 25 -13.03 -3.49 15.48
CA GLY A 25 -13.86 -4.60 15.00
C GLY A 25 -14.62 -5.40 16.08
N GLN A 26 -14.63 -4.92 17.33
CA GLN A 26 -15.19 -5.67 18.45
C GLN A 26 -16.70 -5.95 18.33
N ILE A 27 -17.10 -7.15 18.76
CA ILE A 27 -18.49 -7.60 18.78
C ILE A 27 -19.17 -7.18 20.08
N LEU A 28 -20.28 -6.46 19.99
CA LEU A 28 -21.03 -5.96 21.13
C LEU A 28 -22.42 -6.59 21.24
N PRO A 29 -22.96 -6.76 22.46
CA PRO A 29 -24.34 -7.17 22.67
C PRO A 29 -25.29 -6.06 22.24
N LEU A 30 -26.24 -6.41 21.37
CA LEU A 30 -27.28 -5.51 20.87
C LEU A 30 -28.18 -5.00 22.00
N SER A 31 -28.53 -5.87 22.96
CA SER A 31 -29.46 -5.55 24.06
C SER A 31 -29.00 -4.39 24.95
N GLN A 32 -27.69 -4.13 25.02
CA GLN A 32 -27.10 -3.04 25.81
C GLN A 32 -26.75 -1.80 24.98
N ASN A 33 -26.80 -1.92 23.65
CA ASN A 33 -26.32 -0.89 22.72
C ASN A 33 -27.33 -0.64 21.59
N THR A 34 -28.62 -0.62 21.94
CA THR A 34 -29.73 -0.53 20.97
C THR A 34 -29.66 0.74 20.11
N ALA A 35 -29.28 1.87 20.69
CA ALA A 35 -29.10 3.14 19.98
C ALA A 35 -27.91 3.11 19.01
N LEU A 36 -26.83 2.40 19.36
CA LEU A 36 -25.67 2.26 18.47
C LEU A 36 -26.00 1.30 17.31
N PHE A 37 -26.67 0.19 17.62
CA PHE A 37 -27.11 -0.79 16.62
C PHE A 37 -28.09 -0.18 15.60
N SER A 38 -29.00 0.71 16.02
CA SER A 38 -29.94 1.34 15.08
C SER A 38 -29.27 2.29 14.08
N LEU A 39 -28.01 2.68 14.33
CA LEU A 39 -27.18 3.48 13.42
C LEU A 39 -26.26 2.61 12.56
N LEU A 40 -25.56 1.65 13.17
CA LEU A 40 -24.55 0.84 12.47
C LEU A 40 -25.10 -0.43 11.81
N GLY A 41 -26.22 -0.96 12.31
CA GLY A 41 -26.76 -2.25 11.90
C GLY A 41 -25.72 -3.36 12.01
N THR A 42 -25.61 -4.18 10.96
CA THR A 42 -24.62 -5.25 10.83
C THR A 42 -23.53 -4.93 9.81
N THR A 43 -23.38 -3.66 9.43
CA THR A 43 -22.44 -3.24 8.37
C THR A 43 -21.02 -3.73 8.60
N TYR A 44 -20.57 -3.75 9.86
CA TYR A 44 -19.22 -4.19 10.22
C TYR A 44 -19.17 -5.64 10.75
N GLY A 45 -20.31 -6.34 10.77
CA GLY A 45 -20.42 -7.73 11.22
C GLY A 45 -21.39 -7.95 12.39
N GLY A 46 -21.27 -9.13 13.00
CA GLY A 46 -22.23 -9.67 13.98
C GLY A 46 -23.44 -10.36 13.34
N ASN A 47 -24.38 -10.82 14.16
CA ASN A 47 -25.50 -11.65 13.70
C ASN A 47 -26.83 -10.88 13.51
N GLY A 48 -26.86 -9.59 13.88
CA GLY A 48 -28.03 -8.72 13.75
C GLY A 48 -29.22 -9.06 14.65
N LYS A 49 -29.10 -10.09 15.51
CA LYS A 49 -30.15 -10.54 16.43
C LYS A 49 -29.78 -10.29 17.88
N SER A 50 -28.59 -10.74 18.28
CA SER A 50 -28.05 -10.56 19.63
C SER A 50 -26.77 -9.74 19.63
N THR A 51 -26.08 -9.64 18.49
CA THR A 51 -24.79 -8.95 18.38
C THR A 51 -24.64 -8.16 17.08
N PHE A 52 -23.75 -7.17 17.12
CA PHE A 52 -23.25 -6.40 15.98
C PHE A 52 -21.78 -6.06 16.23
N ALA A 53 -21.06 -5.63 15.19
CA ALA A 53 -19.66 -5.22 15.32
C ALA A 53 -19.49 -3.70 15.20
N LEU A 54 -18.42 -3.20 15.80
CA LEU A 54 -17.90 -1.85 15.51
C LEU A 54 -17.02 -1.88 14.25
N PRO A 55 -16.72 -0.72 13.65
CA PRO A 55 -15.71 -0.63 12.59
C PRO A 55 -14.35 -1.13 13.08
N ASP A 56 -13.55 -1.67 12.15
CA ASP A 56 -12.13 -1.94 12.34
C ASP A 56 -11.32 -0.94 11.49
N LEU A 57 -10.55 -0.08 12.14
CA LEU A 57 -9.69 0.92 11.51
C LEU A 57 -8.21 0.64 11.76
N GLN A 58 -7.86 -0.52 12.32
CA GLN A 58 -6.47 -0.90 12.54
C GLN A 58 -5.77 -1.08 11.19
N GLY A 59 -4.63 -0.40 11.00
CA GLY A 59 -3.87 -0.41 9.73
C GLY A 59 -4.62 0.18 8.52
N SER A 60 -5.77 0.82 8.74
CA SER A 60 -6.67 1.22 7.65
C SER A 60 -6.79 2.74 7.53
N ALA A 61 -6.86 3.24 6.29
CA ALA A 61 -7.17 4.63 6.01
C ALA A 61 -8.68 4.80 5.76
N PRO A 62 -9.39 5.67 6.51
CA PRO A 62 -10.82 5.86 6.31
C PRO A 62 -11.11 6.51 4.94
N MET A 63 -12.07 5.96 4.21
CA MET A 63 -12.56 6.47 2.93
C MET A 63 -14.06 6.74 3.00
N HIS A 64 -14.52 7.79 2.31
CA HIS A 64 -15.94 8.07 2.20
C HIS A 64 -16.62 7.06 1.25
N PRO A 65 -17.77 6.48 1.61
CA PRO A 65 -18.49 5.56 0.74
C PRO A 65 -19.16 6.28 -0.43
N GLY A 66 -19.60 5.51 -1.42
CA GLY A 66 -20.33 5.97 -2.60
C GLY A 66 -19.48 6.06 -3.84
N GLN A 67 -20.05 6.67 -4.88
CA GLN A 67 -19.40 6.86 -6.17
C GLN A 67 -19.40 8.34 -6.53
N GLY A 68 -18.25 9.00 -6.36
CA GLY A 68 -18.06 10.37 -6.87
C GLY A 68 -17.96 10.40 -8.41
N PRO A 69 -18.16 11.56 -9.06
CA PRO A 69 -18.01 11.68 -10.51
C PRO A 69 -16.63 11.21 -10.98
N GLY A 70 -16.59 10.16 -11.80
CA GLY A 70 -15.34 9.57 -12.32
C GLY A 70 -14.56 8.71 -11.32
N LEU A 71 -15.13 8.41 -10.16
CA LEU A 71 -14.54 7.52 -9.15
C LEU A 71 -15.18 6.12 -9.20
N SER A 72 -14.48 5.15 -8.61
CA SER A 72 -15.02 3.83 -8.31
C SER A 72 -16.13 3.93 -7.26
N LEU A 73 -17.09 3.01 -7.32
CA LEU A 73 -18.08 2.83 -6.26
C LEU A 73 -17.42 2.08 -5.10
N HIS A 74 -17.61 2.58 -3.88
CA HIS A 74 -17.22 1.90 -2.65
C HIS A 74 -18.40 1.78 -1.69
N ASP A 75 -18.68 0.58 -1.20
CA ASP A 75 -19.76 0.35 -0.25
C ASP A 75 -19.34 0.73 1.17
N LEU A 76 -20.28 1.17 2.01
CA LEU A 76 -19.99 1.44 3.41
C LEU A 76 -19.61 0.14 4.12
N GLY A 77 -18.44 0.13 4.77
CA GLY A 77 -17.91 -1.05 5.46
C GLY A 77 -17.10 -1.98 4.56
N GLU A 78 -16.97 -1.68 3.27
CA GLU A 78 -16.03 -2.36 2.39
C GLU A 78 -14.58 -2.14 2.88
N ALA A 79 -13.79 -3.22 2.92
CA ALA A 79 -12.36 -3.18 3.21
C ALA A 79 -11.56 -3.50 1.94
N GLY A 80 -10.47 -2.78 1.72
CA GLY A 80 -9.61 -2.96 0.55
C GLY A 80 -8.26 -2.25 0.68
N GLY A 81 -7.48 -2.29 -0.39
CA GLY A 81 -6.12 -1.73 -0.43
C GLY A 81 -5.02 -2.79 -0.22
N SER A 82 -3.77 -2.36 -0.39
CA SER A 82 -2.58 -3.19 -0.17
C SER A 82 -1.41 -2.33 0.32
N GLU A 83 -0.75 -2.76 1.40
CA GLU A 83 0.43 -2.07 1.96
C GLU A 83 1.68 -2.24 1.08
N THR A 84 1.75 -3.32 0.30
CA THR A 84 2.86 -3.60 -0.61
C THR A 84 2.36 -4.00 -1.99
N VAL A 85 3.10 -3.61 -3.03
CA VAL A 85 2.83 -4.03 -4.41
C VAL A 85 4.12 -4.62 -4.98
N SER A 86 4.01 -5.82 -5.56
CA SER A 86 5.10 -6.44 -6.33
C SER A 86 4.94 -6.05 -7.79
N LEU A 87 5.93 -5.36 -8.33
CA LEU A 87 5.91 -4.97 -9.73
C LEU A 87 6.08 -6.20 -10.62
N ILE A 88 5.10 -6.44 -11.48
CA ILE A 88 5.14 -7.51 -12.49
C ILE A 88 5.79 -6.99 -13.79
N ASN A 89 6.23 -7.89 -14.66
CA ASN A 89 6.91 -7.52 -15.92
C ASN A 89 6.07 -6.61 -16.84
N SER A 90 4.74 -6.58 -16.70
CA SER A 90 3.90 -5.61 -17.44
C SER A 90 3.95 -4.20 -16.85
N GLU A 91 4.32 -4.05 -15.58
CA GLU A 91 4.48 -2.78 -14.87
C GLU A 91 5.93 -2.26 -14.93
N ILE A 92 6.90 -3.15 -15.16
CA ILE A 92 8.28 -2.82 -15.55
C ILE A 92 8.60 -3.56 -16.86
N PRO A 93 8.23 -3.02 -18.03
CA PRO A 93 8.49 -3.66 -19.31
C PRO A 93 9.97 -4.04 -19.46
N PHE A 94 10.19 -5.24 -20.01
CA PHE A 94 11.53 -5.72 -20.29
C PHE A 94 12.28 -4.69 -21.14
N HIS A 95 13.37 -4.19 -20.59
CA HIS A 95 14.29 -3.30 -21.29
C HIS A 95 15.69 -3.90 -21.18
N ASN A 96 16.51 -3.65 -22.20
CA ASN A 96 17.92 -4.01 -22.18
C ASN A 96 18.76 -2.73 -22.15
N HIS A 97 19.98 -2.86 -21.66
CA HIS A 97 21.00 -1.85 -21.84
C HIS A 97 21.88 -2.28 -23.00
N GLN A 98 21.95 -1.45 -24.04
CA GLN A 98 22.88 -1.68 -25.14
C GLN A 98 24.26 -1.15 -24.73
N ILE A 99 25.28 -2.00 -24.81
CA ILE A 99 26.67 -1.56 -24.76
C ILE A 99 26.97 -0.83 -26.07
N ARG A 100 27.38 0.44 -25.98
CA ARG A 100 27.83 1.22 -27.15
C ARG A 100 29.34 1.04 -27.32
N ALA A 101 29.74 0.65 -28.53
CA ALA A 101 31.13 0.58 -28.95
C ALA A 101 31.31 1.25 -30.32
N VAL A 102 32.51 1.77 -30.59
CA VAL A 102 32.91 2.35 -31.87
C VAL A 102 33.95 1.46 -32.55
N ALA A 103 33.94 1.44 -33.89
CA ALA A 103 34.89 0.65 -34.67
C ALA A 103 36.28 1.30 -34.80
N GLU A 104 36.43 2.55 -34.35
CA GLU A 104 37.68 3.28 -34.41
C GLU A 104 38.76 2.66 -33.51
N PRO A 105 40.05 2.77 -33.89
CA PRO A 105 41.18 2.39 -33.05
C PRO A 105 41.12 3.06 -31.67
N ALA A 106 41.24 2.28 -30.59
CA ALA A 106 41.31 2.79 -29.23
C ALA A 106 42.58 3.64 -29.01
N ASP A 107 42.40 4.81 -28.41
CA ASP A 107 43.44 5.79 -28.04
C ASP A 107 43.92 5.62 -26.59
N LEU A 108 43.05 5.11 -25.71
CA LEU A 108 43.31 4.91 -24.28
C LEU A 108 43.06 3.46 -23.83
N LYS A 109 43.85 3.01 -22.85
CA LYS A 109 43.73 1.67 -22.23
C LYS A 109 42.96 1.68 -20.90
N THR A 110 42.34 2.79 -20.53
CA THR A 110 41.71 3.00 -19.21
C THR A 110 40.20 3.13 -19.33
N PRO A 111 39.42 2.37 -18.53
CA PRO A 111 37.99 2.59 -18.43
C PRO A 111 37.71 3.85 -17.60
N GLY A 112 37.14 4.89 -18.20
CA GLY A 112 36.77 6.11 -17.46
C GLY A 112 36.08 7.16 -18.33
N GLY A 113 34.76 7.07 -18.48
CA GLY A 113 33.98 8.06 -19.26
C GLY A 113 34.16 8.00 -20.78
N TYR A 114 34.93 7.03 -21.29
CA TYR A 114 35.19 6.82 -22.72
C TYR A 114 34.34 5.67 -23.29
N SER A 115 34.07 5.71 -24.59
CA SER A 115 33.40 4.63 -25.33
C SER A 115 34.32 3.42 -25.49
N LEU A 116 33.74 2.20 -25.55
CA LEU A 116 34.49 1.02 -25.96
C LEU A 116 34.89 1.15 -27.44
N ALA A 117 36.13 0.84 -27.78
CA ALA A 117 36.70 1.03 -29.12
C ALA A 117 37.51 -0.20 -29.57
N ALA A 118 37.85 -0.29 -30.85
CA ALA A 118 38.60 -1.42 -31.39
C ALA A 118 40.04 -1.43 -30.85
N SER A 119 40.47 -2.54 -30.27
CA SER A 119 41.84 -2.63 -29.73
C SER A 119 42.90 -2.60 -30.83
N THR A 120 43.90 -1.74 -30.64
CA THR A 120 45.02 -1.50 -31.54
C THR A 120 46.20 -2.45 -31.35
N GLN A 121 46.32 -3.09 -30.17
CA GLN A 121 47.48 -3.92 -29.80
C GLN A 121 47.11 -5.37 -29.44
N GLY A 122 45.99 -5.86 -29.96
CA GLY A 122 45.57 -7.26 -29.78
C GLY A 122 44.08 -7.43 -30.00
N LYS A 123 43.64 -8.64 -30.38
CA LYS A 123 42.22 -8.95 -30.47
C LYS A 123 41.65 -9.12 -29.05
N VAL A 124 40.82 -8.17 -28.61
CA VAL A 124 40.13 -8.26 -27.30
C VAL A 124 39.07 -9.37 -27.30
N TYR A 125 38.51 -9.67 -28.48
CA TYR A 125 37.58 -10.79 -28.69
C TYR A 125 38.10 -11.68 -29.83
N ALA A 126 37.98 -12.99 -29.69
CA ALA A 126 38.38 -13.99 -30.70
C ALA A 126 37.17 -14.84 -31.12
N SER A 127 37.17 -15.36 -32.35
CA SER A 127 36.10 -16.22 -32.89
C SER A 127 36.19 -17.70 -32.42
N GLY A 128 36.91 -17.96 -31.34
CA GLY A 128 37.09 -19.30 -30.76
C GLY A 128 36.09 -19.61 -29.66
N ALA A 129 36.18 -20.80 -29.07
CA ALA A 129 35.38 -21.15 -27.89
C ALA A 129 35.64 -20.14 -26.75
N PRO A 130 34.60 -19.68 -26.02
CA PRO A 130 34.76 -18.75 -24.91
C PRO A 130 35.76 -19.31 -23.88
N ASN A 131 36.84 -18.57 -23.63
CA ASN A 131 37.87 -18.95 -22.66
C ASN A 131 37.62 -18.39 -21.26
N THR A 132 36.66 -17.47 -21.12
CA THR A 132 36.23 -16.88 -19.87
C THR A 132 34.78 -16.37 -20.00
N GLN A 133 34.02 -16.46 -18.91
CA GLN A 133 32.67 -15.92 -18.87
C GLN A 133 32.75 -14.41 -18.60
N MET A 134 32.11 -13.58 -19.44
CA MET A 134 31.90 -12.17 -19.11
C MET A 134 31.16 -12.07 -17.77
N ALA A 135 31.46 -11.03 -16.98
CA ALA A 135 30.83 -10.87 -15.67
C ALA A 135 29.30 -10.86 -15.85
N PRO A 136 28.55 -11.80 -15.23
CA PRO A 136 27.14 -12.03 -15.54
C PRO A 136 26.23 -10.82 -15.27
N ASN A 137 26.72 -9.82 -14.52
CA ASN A 137 26.00 -8.59 -14.20
C ASN A 137 26.24 -7.44 -15.19
N GLN A 138 27.00 -7.63 -16.28
CA GLN A 138 27.31 -6.54 -17.22
C GLN A 138 26.07 -6.01 -17.97
N ILE A 139 25.06 -6.87 -18.20
CA ILE A 139 23.78 -6.50 -18.81
C ILE A 139 22.66 -7.34 -18.16
N ALA A 140 22.56 -7.28 -16.84
CA ALA A 140 21.47 -7.96 -16.15
C ALA A 140 20.12 -7.26 -16.47
N PRO A 141 19.03 -8.01 -16.70
CA PRO A 141 17.69 -7.43 -16.65
C PRO A 141 17.46 -6.77 -15.29
N ALA A 142 16.93 -5.54 -15.28
CA ALA A 142 16.50 -4.87 -14.06
C ALA A 142 15.04 -5.25 -13.73
N GLY A 143 14.74 -5.42 -12.43
CA GLY A 143 13.41 -5.81 -11.95
C GLY A 143 13.41 -7.19 -11.30
N GLY A 144 13.49 -7.24 -9.97
CA GLY A 144 13.51 -8.50 -9.20
C GLY A 144 12.14 -8.97 -8.71
N SER A 145 11.05 -8.32 -9.16
CA SER A 145 9.67 -8.52 -8.67
C SER A 145 9.55 -8.54 -7.14
N LEU A 146 10.42 -7.79 -6.46
CA LEU A 146 10.35 -7.63 -5.01
C LEU A 146 9.22 -6.65 -4.68
N PRO A 147 8.44 -6.90 -3.62
CA PRO A 147 7.42 -5.98 -3.17
C PRO A 147 8.07 -4.66 -2.74
N HIS A 148 7.49 -3.54 -3.19
CA HIS A 148 7.82 -2.22 -2.66
C HIS A 148 6.72 -1.72 -1.75
N ASN A 149 7.09 -0.82 -0.84
CA ASN A 149 6.13 -0.11 0.00
C ASN A 149 5.15 0.68 -0.88
N ASN A 150 3.86 0.52 -0.62
CA ASN A 150 2.77 1.25 -1.26
C ASN A 150 2.05 2.20 -0.29
N MET A 151 2.52 2.29 0.97
CA MET A 151 1.96 3.22 1.94
C MET A 151 2.50 4.63 1.75
N MET A 152 1.59 5.61 1.71
CA MET A 152 1.93 7.03 1.84
C MET A 152 2.53 7.34 3.21
N PRO A 153 3.26 8.47 3.39
CA PRO A 153 3.66 8.91 4.72
C PRO A 153 2.45 9.02 5.65
N TYR A 154 2.54 8.41 6.85
CA TYR A 154 1.43 8.32 7.78
C TYR A 154 1.83 8.68 9.21
N LEU A 155 0.83 9.05 10.01
CA LEU A 155 0.92 9.24 11.45
C LEU A 155 -0.15 8.36 12.11
N THR A 156 0.27 7.48 13.01
CA THR A 156 -0.64 6.58 13.72
C THR A 156 -1.33 7.30 14.87
N VAL A 157 -2.65 7.18 14.92
CA VAL A 157 -3.52 7.73 15.96
C VAL A 157 -4.63 6.74 16.29
N TYR A 158 -5.26 6.90 17.44
CA TYR A 158 -6.33 6.01 17.86
C TYR A 158 -7.68 6.50 17.35
N PHE A 159 -8.44 5.63 16.71
CA PHE A 159 -9.83 5.90 16.36
C PHE A 159 -10.73 5.32 17.45
N CYS A 160 -11.60 6.16 18.01
CA CYS A 160 -12.63 5.70 18.92
C CYS A 160 -14.01 6.14 18.45
N ILE A 161 -15.00 5.32 18.75
CA ILE A 161 -16.41 5.56 18.48
C ILE A 161 -17.18 5.76 19.79
N ALA A 162 -18.07 6.75 19.80
CA ALA A 162 -18.92 7.04 20.95
C ALA A 162 -20.02 5.97 21.09
N LEU A 163 -19.98 5.23 22.21
CA LEU A 163 -21.02 4.26 22.58
C LEU A 163 -22.26 4.95 23.18
N GLN A 164 -22.07 6.15 23.74
CA GLN A 164 -23.10 6.94 24.42
C GLN A 164 -23.01 8.39 23.97
N GLY A 165 -24.15 9.08 23.91
CA GLY A 165 -24.22 10.45 23.42
C GLY A 165 -25.64 10.86 23.04
N VAL A 166 -25.77 11.97 22.34
CA VAL A 166 -27.02 12.43 21.75
C VAL A 166 -27.32 11.57 20.51
N PHE A 167 -28.55 11.10 20.36
CA PHE A 167 -28.94 10.39 19.14
C PHE A 167 -29.02 11.40 17.97
N PRO A 168 -28.33 11.16 16.84
CA PRO A 168 -28.30 12.10 15.73
C PRO A 168 -29.69 12.22 15.07
N PRO A 169 -30.25 13.44 14.91
CA PRO A 169 -31.53 13.63 14.24
C PRO A 169 -31.40 13.31 12.76
N ARG A 170 -32.41 12.61 12.20
CA ARG A 170 -32.54 12.43 10.75
C ARG A 170 -33.26 13.65 10.19
N GLY A 171 -32.55 14.47 9.42
CA GLY A 171 -33.09 15.63 8.69
C GLY A 171 -33.50 15.28 7.28
#